data_AF-A0A3D5G7F1-F1
#
_entry.id   AF-A0A3D5G7F1-F1
#
_cell.length_a   1.000
_cell.length_b   1.000
_cell.length_c   1.000
_cell.angle_alpha   90.00
_cell.angle_beta   90.00
_cell.angle_gamma   90.00
#
_symmetry.space_group_name_H-M   'P 1'
#
loop_
_entity.id
_entity.type
_entity.pdbx_description
1 polymer ?
#
loop_
_entity_poly.entity_id
_entity_poly.type
_entity_poly.pdbx_seq_one_letter_code
_entity_poly.pdbx_strand_id
1 'polypeptide(L)'
;MATSFTGSFGQPNNYSSINDLITKWPTAAQNQGIKLFGVAFDGVETDYLNPTVISNLTFATNENPKSWLSYGSSAGIGVPSSYDGWFTDPNKIRAEINHNPNTNQSQALKLKWADNQNITSTTIDLSALSPKTSPGLGDQGNEVGFLQIFNNGVLVPTSNFTIARLNAPIAPKPITLSSDGVTFIGDRTDGSFKFKIEANPLGGTTFDELRFSTKPYDSPTAAYLAAPFKDDGSDYLVRNIEYQGTEDPISLQFSAPTFSVNEDGTPVAAVTVTRTGSSVGTASATVNLTNGTATAPGDYNNAPISVNFANGDTAAKTITIPIVDDTAVEGNETVNLSLTNPTGTSRVTLGTQSTATLNIADNDSTLQFSAPTFNVNEDGTTSAAVTVTRTGSTTGAASATVNLTNGTATAPGDYSNTAIPVNFAIGDSTKTVTIPIVNDTLVEGTETVNLTLGSPTGATIGTQNTATLNIVDNDTLPPSALQFSAPTFSVNEDGTPIAAVRVTRTGSGAGAVSATVNLTDGTATAPGDYTNT
;
A
#
# COMPACT_ATOMS: atom_id res chain seq x y z
N MET A 1 5.92 6.64 25.86
CA MET A 1 6.35 7.72 26.75
C MET A 1 6.62 8.93 25.88
N ALA A 2 6.05 10.10 26.18
CA ALA A 2 6.47 11.33 25.52
C ALA A 2 7.88 11.68 26.01
N THR A 3 8.79 12.01 25.11
CA THR A 3 10.06 12.65 25.47
C THR A 3 9.74 14.09 25.86
N SER A 4 9.44 14.31 27.15
CA SER A 4 9.29 15.65 27.71
C SER A 4 10.55 16.46 27.43
N PHE A 5 10.44 17.54 26.67
CA PHE A 5 11.52 18.50 26.54
C PHE A 5 11.55 19.38 27.80
N THR A 6 12.29 18.94 28.82
CA THR A 6 12.72 19.80 29.94
C THR A 6 13.84 20.73 29.47
N GLY A 7 13.50 21.60 28.51
CA GLY A 7 14.28 22.79 28.21
C GLY A 7 14.24 23.74 29.38
N SER A 8 15.22 23.62 30.28
CA SER A 8 15.58 24.71 31.18
C SER A 8 16.37 25.73 30.37
N PHE A 9 15.89 26.98 30.35
CA PHE A 9 16.65 28.16 29.92
C PHE A 9 17.92 28.37 30.76
N GLY A 10 18.10 27.62 31.87
CA GLY A 10 19.36 27.45 32.58
C GLY A 10 19.86 25.99 32.53
N GLN A 11 20.80 25.72 31.64
CA GLN A 11 21.87 24.72 31.81
C GLN A 11 23.17 25.49 32.12
N PRO A 12 24.18 24.91 32.78
CA PRO A 12 25.15 25.65 33.64
C PRO A 12 26.21 26.47 32.90
N ASN A 13 26.02 26.78 31.62
CA ASN A 13 26.97 27.50 30.78
C ASN A 13 26.35 28.81 30.29
N ASN A 14 26.92 29.94 30.73
CA ASN A 14 26.52 31.30 30.36
C ASN A 14 26.33 31.47 28.83
N TYR A 15 25.38 32.31 28.45
CA TYR A 15 25.25 32.88 27.11
C TYR A 15 25.57 34.37 27.19
N SER A 16 26.65 34.79 26.52
CA SER A 16 27.21 36.14 26.67
C SER A 16 26.56 37.18 25.76
N SER A 17 25.76 36.75 24.77
CA SER A 17 25.11 37.62 23.81
C SER A 17 23.85 37.00 23.20
N ILE A 18 23.07 37.80 22.47
CA ILE A 18 21.94 37.28 21.67
C ILE A 18 22.42 36.32 20.55
N ASN A 19 23.65 36.48 20.07
CA ASN A 19 24.26 35.58 19.07
C ASN A 19 24.65 34.22 19.66
N ASP A 20 25.03 34.18 20.93
CA ASP A 20 25.28 32.95 21.70
C ASP A 20 23.98 32.14 21.94
N LEU A 21 22.85 32.85 22.10
CA LEU A 21 21.52 32.25 22.15
C LEU A 21 21.14 31.67 20.77
N ILE A 22 21.27 32.47 19.72
CA ILE A 22 20.98 32.11 18.32
C ILE A 22 21.77 30.89 17.84
N THR A 23 22.98 30.65 18.37
CA THR A 23 23.82 29.51 17.98
C THR A 23 23.54 28.20 18.74
N LYS A 24 22.87 28.22 19.91
CA LYS A 24 22.51 26.99 20.65
C LYS A 24 21.02 26.67 20.70
N TRP A 25 20.16 27.63 20.39
CA TRP A 25 18.72 27.40 20.11
C TRP A 25 18.40 26.48 18.91
N PRO A 26 19.18 26.42 17.80
CA PRO A 26 18.77 25.74 16.57
C PRO A 26 18.43 24.26 16.76
N THR A 27 19.26 23.51 17.50
CA THR A 27 19.19 22.05 17.56
C THR A 27 18.00 21.49 18.34
N ALA A 28 17.32 22.32 19.15
CA ALA A 28 16.13 21.91 19.91
C ALA A 28 14.83 22.44 19.28
N ALA A 29 14.79 23.71 18.91
CA ALA A 29 13.56 24.35 18.43
C ALA A 29 13.33 24.19 16.92
N GLN A 30 14.36 24.18 16.08
CA GLN A 30 14.17 23.94 14.63
C GLN A 30 13.81 22.47 14.36
N ASN A 31 14.41 21.54 15.12
CA ASN A 31 14.10 20.11 15.06
C ASN A 31 12.69 19.76 15.60
N GLN A 32 11.97 20.71 16.20
CA GLN A 32 10.60 20.56 16.73
C GLN A 32 9.68 21.72 16.28
N GLY A 33 10.06 22.46 15.24
CA GLY A 33 9.21 23.45 14.60
C GLY A 33 8.79 24.69 15.40
N ILE A 34 9.50 25.17 16.43
CA ILE A 34 9.08 26.37 17.20
C ILE A 34 9.92 27.61 16.87
N LYS A 35 9.24 28.74 16.61
CA LYS A 35 9.81 30.08 16.46
C LYS A 35 9.31 30.99 17.59
N LEU A 36 10.19 31.85 18.08
CA LEU A 36 9.86 32.87 19.09
C LEU A 36 10.05 34.27 18.50
N PHE A 37 9.15 35.18 18.84
CA PHE A 37 9.17 36.56 18.36
C PHE A 37 8.89 37.57 19.47
N GLY A 38 9.48 38.75 19.34
CA GLY A 38 9.16 39.93 20.13
C GLY A 38 8.33 40.91 19.32
N VAL A 39 7.24 41.41 19.89
CA VAL A 39 6.38 42.44 19.29
C VAL A 39 6.51 43.71 20.12
N ALA A 40 7.07 44.76 19.52
CA ALA A 40 7.23 46.08 20.15
C ALA A 40 5.92 46.90 20.09
N PHE A 41 5.89 48.05 20.78
CA PHE A 41 4.70 48.93 20.85
C PHE A 41 4.20 49.47 19.50
N ASP A 42 5.11 49.57 18.53
CA ASP A 42 4.85 49.97 17.14
C ASP A 42 4.32 48.81 16.26
N GLY A 43 4.19 47.60 16.84
CA GLY A 43 3.77 46.39 16.13
C GLY A 43 4.89 45.73 15.32
N VAL A 44 6.13 46.22 15.38
CA VAL A 44 7.26 45.58 14.69
C VAL A 44 7.57 44.25 15.39
N GLU A 45 7.54 43.18 14.61
CA GLU A 45 7.84 41.81 15.04
C GLU A 45 9.30 41.45 14.68
N THR A 46 10.07 40.94 15.64
CA THR A 46 11.41 40.38 15.40
C THR A 46 11.46 38.89 15.70
N ASP A 47 11.88 38.11 14.70
CA ASP A 47 12.22 36.69 14.82
C ASP A 47 13.51 36.54 15.62
N TYR A 48 13.47 35.87 16.77
CA TYR A 48 14.68 35.65 17.57
C TYR A 48 15.63 34.61 16.97
N LEU A 49 15.24 33.90 15.90
CA LEU A 49 16.14 33.10 15.08
C LEU A 49 16.90 33.93 14.04
N ASN A 50 16.35 35.08 13.63
CA ASN A 50 16.88 35.98 12.61
C ASN A 50 16.62 37.45 13.02
N PRO A 51 17.32 37.96 14.05
CA PRO A 51 16.93 39.22 14.68
C PRO A 51 17.08 40.41 13.73
N THR A 52 16.01 41.19 13.62
CA THR A 52 16.10 42.55 13.05
C THR A 52 16.43 43.51 14.19
N VAL A 53 17.27 44.51 13.95
CA VAL A 53 17.60 45.51 14.98
C VAL A 53 16.39 46.41 15.21
N ILE A 54 15.67 46.21 16.32
CA ILE A 54 14.64 47.14 16.82
C ILE A 54 15.24 48.04 17.90
N SER A 55 15.01 49.35 17.84
CA SER A 55 15.45 50.32 18.87
C SER A 55 14.64 50.27 20.18
N ASN A 56 13.55 49.48 20.22
CA ASN A 56 12.47 49.61 21.20
C ASN A 56 12.25 48.32 22.03
N LEU A 57 13.09 47.30 21.85
CA LEU A 57 13.02 46.01 22.54
C LEU A 57 14.37 45.71 23.20
N THR A 58 14.45 45.84 24.52
CA THR A 58 15.72 45.76 25.27
C THR A 58 15.90 44.39 25.92
N PHE A 59 16.91 43.63 25.48
CA PHE A 59 17.42 42.48 26.21
C PHE A 59 18.56 42.91 27.14
N ALA A 60 18.34 42.79 28.45
CA ALA A 60 19.38 43.08 29.42
C ALA A 60 20.37 41.90 29.54
N THR A 61 21.59 42.09 29.04
CA THR A 61 22.76 41.31 29.46
C THR A 61 23.27 41.83 30.81
N ASN A 62 24.25 41.15 31.40
CA ASN A 62 24.90 41.52 32.66
C ASN A 62 25.90 42.70 32.53
N GLU A 63 25.82 43.51 31.47
CA GLU A 63 26.78 44.57 31.18
C GLU A 63 26.31 45.96 31.66
N ASN A 64 27.25 46.71 32.22
CA ASN A 64 27.10 48.08 32.71
C ASN A 64 27.46 49.04 31.54
N PRO A 65 26.62 50.04 31.16
CA PRO A 65 26.01 51.00 32.09
C PRO A 65 24.46 51.09 32.15
N LYS A 66 24.03 51.46 33.37
CA LYS A 66 22.69 51.64 34.02
C LYS A 66 21.67 52.56 33.33
N SER A 67 20.38 52.58 33.77
CA SER A 67 19.21 53.34 33.20
C SER A 67 18.43 54.36 34.08
N TRP A 68 18.09 55.56 33.51
CA TRP A 68 17.06 56.61 33.84
C TRP A 68 16.57 57.28 32.53
N LEU A 69 15.44 56.86 31.97
CA LEU A 69 14.56 57.78 31.22
C LEU A 69 13.15 57.22 31.33
N SER A 70 12.27 57.94 32.04
CA SER A 70 10.85 57.65 32.10
C SER A 70 10.20 57.87 30.72
N TYR A 71 9.05 57.21 30.48
CA TYR A 71 8.27 57.32 29.24
C TYR A 71 8.14 58.79 28.77
N GLY A 72 8.57 59.08 27.54
CA GLY A 72 8.25 60.35 26.86
C GLY A 72 9.40 61.16 26.24
N SER A 73 10.64 60.66 26.16
CA SER A 73 11.71 61.34 25.41
C SER A 73 11.72 60.97 23.92
N SER A 74 12.08 61.92 23.06
CA SER A 74 12.16 61.75 21.59
C SER A 74 13.41 60.99 21.10
N ALA A 75 14.05 60.19 21.97
CA ALA A 75 15.37 59.60 21.72
C ALA A 75 15.47 58.07 21.89
N GLY A 76 14.35 57.38 22.20
CA GLY A 76 14.36 55.93 22.45
C GLY A 76 14.85 55.52 23.85
N ILE A 77 14.83 54.21 24.12
CA ILE A 77 15.04 53.63 25.46
C ILE A 77 16.52 53.25 25.67
N GLY A 78 17.10 53.63 26.81
CA GLY A 78 18.55 53.60 27.09
C GLY A 78 18.92 54.26 28.44
N VAL A 79 20.17 54.70 28.69
CA VAL A 79 20.85 54.34 29.95
C VAL A 79 21.54 55.46 30.83
N PRO A 80 20.95 55.96 31.98
CA PRO A 80 21.70 56.19 33.28
C PRO A 80 21.01 56.15 34.73
N SER A 81 21.07 55.05 35.54
CA SER A 81 21.36 54.98 37.05
C SER A 81 20.41 54.75 38.31
N SER A 82 19.71 53.60 38.58
CA SER A 82 19.16 53.31 39.96
C SER A 82 19.15 51.87 40.56
N TYR A 83 19.77 50.84 39.96
CA TYR A 83 19.73 49.46 40.50
C TYR A 83 21.12 48.81 40.68
N ASP A 84 21.91 49.28 41.64
CA ASP A 84 23.09 48.52 42.10
C ASP A 84 22.64 47.36 42.99
N GLY A 85 22.87 46.12 42.53
CA GLY A 85 22.82 44.91 43.37
C GLY A 85 21.82 43.81 42.98
N TRP A 86 20.94 43.98 41.98
CA TRP A 86 19.84 43.03 41.70
C TRP A 86 20.03 42.15 40.42
N PHE A 87 21.19 42.23 39.75
CA PHE A 87 21.44 41.58 38.45
C PHE A 87 22.71 40.70 38.42
N THR A 88 22.81 39.73 39.34
CA THR A 88 24.03 38.91 39.53
C THR A 88 23.94 37.46 39.01
N ASP A 89 22.85 37.06 38.35
CA ASP A 89 22.68 35.70 37.81
C ASP A 89 22.83 35.68 36.27
N PRO A 90 23.98 35.22 35.73
CA PRO A 90 24.26 35.20 34.30
C PRO A 90 23.59 34.04 33.54
N ASN A 91 22.87 33.15 34.22
CA ASN A 91 22.26 31.96 33.61
C ASN A 91 20.79 32.18 33.17
N LYS A 92 20.36 33.42 32.99
CA LYS A 92 18.94 33.78 32.76
C LYS A 92 18.77 34.80 31.65
N ILE A 93 18.09 34.39 30.60
CA ILE A 93 17.54 35.28 29.57
C ILE A 93 16.39 36.07 30.20
N ARG A 94 16.25 37.34 29.79
CA ARG A 94 15.23 38.26 30.28
C ARG A 94 14.55 38.92 29.09
N ALA A 95 13.31 38.56 28.83
CA ALA A 95 12.41 39.34 27.98
C ALA A 95 11.57 40.21 28.91
N GLU A 96 11.56 41.52 28.68
CA GLU A 96 10.74 42.50 29.39
C GLU A 96 9.44 42.70 28.59
N ILE A 97 8.28 42.55 29.24
CA ILE A 97 6.98 42.83 28.63
C ILE A 97 6.40 44.03 29.36
N ASN A 98 6.30 45.16 28.66
CA ASN A 98 5.93 46.47 29.22
C ASN A 98 4.49 46.87 28.85
N HIS A 99 3.79 47.58 29.75
CA HIS A 99 2.53 48.29 29.46
C HIS A 99 2.80 49.78 29.31
N ASN A 100 2.35 50.41 28.23
CA ASN A 100 2.33 51.87 28.13
C ASN A 100 0.95 52.39 28.58
N PRO A 101 0.80 52.94 29.80
CA PRO A 101 -0.49 53.41 30.30
C PRO A 101 -1.03 54.65 29.56
N ASN A 102 -0.21 55.30 28.71
CA ASN A 102 -0.60 56.49 27.95
C ASN A 102 -1.18 56.14 26.57
N THR A 103 -0.72 55.06 25.95
CA THR A 103 -1.28 54.54 24.68
C THR A 103 -2.21 53.35 24.87
N ASN A 104 -2.26 52.78 26.08
CA ASN A 104 -2.93 51.53 26.40
C ASN A 104 -2.53 50.39 25.45
N GLN A 105 -1.23 50.32 25.17
CA GLN A 105 -0.61 49.26 24.38
C GLN A 105 0.37 48.49 25.25
N SER A 106 0.56 47.22 24.93
CA SER A 106 1.53 46.36 25.57
C SER A 106 2.48 45.78 24.54
N GLN A 107 3.73 45.57 24.93
CA GLN A 107 4.60 44.65 24.18
C GLN A 107 4.04 43.22 24.29
N ALA A 108 4.42 42.35 23.37
CA ALA A 108 4.03 40.95 23.44
C ALA A 108 5.18 39.99 23.11
N LEU A 109 5.22 38.88 23.85
CA LEU A 109 6.04 37.72 23.52
C LEU A 109 5.17 36.72 22.73
N LYS A 110 5.59 36.40 21.51
CA LYS A 110 4.88 35.50 20.61
C LYS A 110 5.63 34.18 20.46
N LEU A 111 4.92 33.08 20.67
CA LEU A 111 5.36 31.71 20.40
C LEU A 111 4.57 31.24 19.18
N LYS A 112 5.24 30.93 18.08
CA LYS A 112 4.56 30.37 16.89
C LYS A 112 5.24 29.08 16.46
N TRP A 113 4.44 28.06 16.24
CA TRP A 113 4.86 26.77 15.70
C TRP A 113 4.98 26.84 14.18
N ALA A 114 5.63 25.85 13.58
CA ALA A 114 5.95 25.84 12.16
C ALA A 114 4.66 25.85 11.33
N ASP A 115 4.70 26.52 10.20
CA ASP A 115 3.53 26.66 9.34
C ASP A 115 2.97 25.26 8.99
N ASN A 116 1.66 25.07 9.18
CA ASN A 116 0.92 23.80 9.11
C ASN A 116 1.01 22.85 10.34
N GLN A 117 1.64 23.23 11.46
CA GLN A 117 1.48 22.48 12.72
C GLN A 117 0.21 22.87 13.47
N ASN A 118 -0.74 21.93 13.49
CA ASN A 118 -2.01 22.04 14.19
C ASN A 118 -1.88 21.48 15.62
N ILE A 119 -1.89 22.35 16.64
CA ILE A 119 -1.75 21.92 18.04
C ILE A 119 -3.12 21.68 18.66
N THR A 120 -3.28 20.54 19.31
CA THR A 120 -4.50 20.14 20.04
C THR A 120 -4.30 20.09 21.55
N SER A 121 -3.05 19.99 22.04
CA SER A 121 -2.71 20.10 23.45
C SER A 121 -1.29 20.63 23.62
N THR A 122 -1.09 21.60 24.52
CA THR A 122 0.24 21.99 25.01
C THR A 122 0.22 22.25 26.52
N THR A 123 1.33 21.94 27.19
CA THR A 123 1.65 22.53 28.49
C THR A 123 2.64 23.67 28.30
N ILE A 124 2.45 24.75 29.05
CA ILE A 124 3.36 25.91 29.13
C ILE A 124 3.76 26.10 30.59
N ASP A 125 5.05 26.19 30.83
CA ASP A 125 5.62 26.55 32.13
C ASP A 125 6.10 28.00 32.13
N LEU A 126 5.44 28.86 32.92
CA LEU A 126 5.87 30.22 33.25
C LEU A 126 6.25 30.36 34.73
N SER A 127 6.63 29.25 35.39
CA SER A 127 7.05 29.14 36.81
C SER A 127 8.04 30.18 37.30
N ALA A 128 8.73 30.81 36.38
CA ALA A 128 9.87 31.66 36.60
C ALA A 128 9.54 33.16 36.46
N LEU A 129 8.29 33.50 36.09
CA LEU A 129 7.77 34.87 36.13
C LEU A 129 7.98 35.49 37.51
N SER A 130 8.49 36.72 37.52
CA SER A 130 8.69 37.49 38.74
C SER A 130 8.14 38.90 38.53
N PRO A 131 7.13 39.33 39.29
CA PRO A 131 6.67 40.72 39.32
C PRO A 131 7.76 41.70 39.77
N LYS A 132 7.58 42.99 39.48
CA LYS A 132 8.49 44.08 39.85
C LYS A 132 8.10 44.64 41.21
N THR A 133 8.85 44.29 42.25
CA THR A 133 8.64 44.86 43.59
C THR A 133 9.29 46.24 43.71
N SER A 134 8.49 47.28 43.91
CA SER A 134 9.00 48.54 44.49
C SER A 134 9.41 48.31 45.95
N PRO A 135 10.60 48.74 46.42
CA PRO A 135 11.02 48.49 47.80
C PRO A 135 10.27 49.39 48.79
N GLY A 136 9.44 48.81 49.67
CA GLY A 136 8.98 49.48 50.89
C GLY A 136 7.48 49.47 51.17
N LEU A 137 6.64 48.96 50.27
CA LEU A 137 5.21 48.78 50.53
C LEU A 137 4.84 47.29 50.45
N GLY A 138 4.06 46.81 51.42
CA GLY A 138 3.64 45.42 51.48
C GLY A 138 2.68 45.07 50.33
N ASP A 139 3.12 44.15 49.48
CA ASP A 139 2.35 43.33 48.54
C ASP A 139 1.02 43.95 48.02
N GLN A 140 1.11 44.89 47.09
CA GLN A 140 -0.04 45.36 46.30
C GLN A 140 0.29 45.53 44.80
N GLY A 141 0.52 44.39 44.16
CA GLY A 141 0.54 44.25 42.71
C GLY A 141 0.07 42.85 42.32
N ASN A 142 -1.24 42.63 42.20
CA ASN A 142 -1.76 41.47 41.48
C ASN A 142 -1.49 41.70 39.99
N GLU A 143 -0.27 41.44 39.54
CA GLU A 143 0.14 41.64 38.16
C GLU A 143 -0.62 40.66 37.24
N VAL A 144 -1.43 41.25 36.34
CA VAL A 144 -2.37 40.55 35.47
C VAL A 144 -1.75 40.26 34.11
N GLY A 145 -1.23 39.04 33.95
CA GLY A 145 -0.78 38.53 32.67
C GLY A 145 -1.96 38.19 31.77
N PHE A 146 -1.79 38.39 30.46
CA PHE A 146 -2.81 38.10 29.45
C PHE A 146 -2.24 37.24 28.33
N LEU A 147 -2.88 36.09 28.10
CA LEU A 147 -2.56 35.12 27.06
C LEU A 147 -3.65 35.10 25.99
N GLN A 148 -3.25 35.13 24.72
CA GLN A 148 -4.13 34.97 23.57
C GLN A 148 -3.71 33.79 22.71
N ILE A 149 -4.67 33.10 22.09
CA ILE A 149 -4.48 31.89 21.29
C ILE A 149 -4.83 32.21 19.83
N PHE A 150 -3.95 31.86 18.90
CA PHE A 150 -4.11 32.16 17.47
C PHE A 150 -3.97 30.90 16.62
N ASN A 151 -4.63 30.90 15.47
CA ASN A 151 -4.52 29.90 14.42
C ASN A 151 -4.37 30.63 13.08
N ASN A 152 -3.25 30.45 12.38
CA ASN A 152 -2.92 31.14 11.13
C ASN A 152 -3.05 32.68 11.27
N GLY A 153 -2.66 33.22 12.42
CA GLY A 153 -2.74 34.65 12.74
C GLY A 153 -4.15 35.17 13.10
N VAL A 154 -5.19 34.32 13.09
CA VAL A 154 -6.55 34.66 13.52
C VAL A 154 -6.75 34.29 14.99
N LEU A 155 -7.30 35.20 15.79
CA LEU A 155 -7.58 34.95 17.22
C LEU A 155 -8.65 33.86 17.38
N VAL A 156 -8.35 32.84 18.19
CA VAL A 156 -9.27 31.72 18.49
C VAL A 156 -9.91 31.94 19.86
N PRO A 157 -11.26 31.88 19.97
CA PRO A 157 -11.95 32.03 21.25
C PRO A 157 -11.51 31.02 22.31
N THR A 158 -11.32 31.47 23.55
CA THR A 158 -10.94 30.60 24.68
C THR A 158 -11.98 29.54 25.01
N SER A 159 -13.26 29.74 24.64
CA SER A 159 -14.34 28.76 24.74
C SER A 159 -14.06 27.46 23.97
N ASN A 160 -13.12 27.49 23.03
CA ASN A 160 -12.74 26.35 22.22
C ASN A 160 -11.69 25.46 22.91
N PHE A 161 -11.19 25.89 24.08
CA PHE A 161 -10.14 25.20 24.82
C PHE A 161 -10.51 24.98 26.29
N THR A 162 -9.99 23.90 26.87
CA THR A 162 -9.88 23.72 28.31
C THR A 162 -8.52 24.23 28.75
N ILE A 163 -8.50 25.14 29.73
CA ILE A 163 -7.27 25.80 30.18
C ILE A 163 -7.16 25.67 31.71
N ALA A 164 -6.16 24.93 32.17
CA ALA A 164 -6.03 24.51 33.57
C ALA A 164 -4.62 24.71 34.12
N ARG A 165 -4.48 25.20 35.36
CA ARG A 165 -3.22 25.14 36.12
C ARG A 165 -2.88 23.68 36.44
N LEU A 166 -1.64 23.28 36.22
CA LEU A 166 -1.15 21.91 36.47
C LEU A 166 -0.50 21.75 37.85
N ASN A 167 0.10 22.81 38.37
CA ASN A 167 0.68 22.87 39.70
C ASN A 167 0.01 23.98 40.51
N ALA A 168 -0.12 23.76 41.82
CA ALA A 168 -0.60 24.77 42.76
C ALA A 168 0.03 24.55 44.14
N PRO A 169 0.45 25.62 44.85
CA PRO A 169 0.50 25.58 46.31
C PRO A 169 -0.93 25.48 46.88
N ILE A 170 -1.03 25.46 48.22
CA ILE A 170 -2.24 25.05 48.97
C ILE A 170 -3.50 25.91 48.67
N ALA A 171 -3.36 27.08 48.04
CA ALA A 171 -4.46 27.87 47.50
C ALA A 171 -4.06 28.56 46.17
N PRO A 172 -4.40 28.01 44.98
CA PRO A 172 -4.07 28.64 43.70
C PRO A 172 -4.83 29.95 43.48
N LYS A 173 -4.15 30.99 42.98
CA LYS A 173 -4.82 32.22 42.52
C LYS A 173 -5.72 31.92 41.29
N PRO A 174 -6.81 32.68 41.06
CA PRO A 174 -7.72 32.41 39.95
C PRO A 174 -7.06 32.49 38.55
N ILE A 175 -7.70 31.81 37.59
CA ILE A 175 -7.64 32.15 36.16
C ILE A 175 -9.00 32.74 35.80
N THR A 176 -9.01 33.83 35.05
CA THR A 176 -10.23 34.43 34.50
C THR A 176 -10.21 34.29 32.98
N LEU A 177 -11.17 33.55 32.42
CA LEU A 177 -11.33 33.38 30.98
C LEU A 177 -12.21 34.51 30.42
N SER A 178 -11.79 35.12 29.32
CA SER A 178 -12.61 36.00 28.49
C SER A 178 -12.56 35.55 27.03
N SER A 179 -13.52 35.96 26.20
CA SER A 179 -13.65 35.46 24.82
C SER A 179 -12.42 35.71 23.94
N ASP A 180 -11.64 36.72 24.29
CA ASP A 180 -10.46 37.25 23.63
C ASP A 180 -9.11 36.76 24.21
N GLY A 181 -9.13 36.07 25.36
CA GLY A 181 -7.91 35.55 26.00
C GLY A 181 -8.06 35.12 27.45
N VAL A 182 -6.95 34.73 28.06
CA VAL A 182 -6.83 34.21 29.41
C VAL A 182 -6.12 35.22 30.29
N THR A 183 -6.79 35.61 31.36
CA THR A 183 -6.30 36.59 32.34
C THR A 183 -5.82 35.83 33.58
N PHE A 184 -4.56 36.00 33.99
CA PHE A 184 -3.98 35.27 35.12
C PHE A 184 -3.17 36.19 36.03
N ILE A 185 -3.15 35.87 37.33
CA ILE A 185 -2.32 36.59 38.31
C ILE A 185 -1.06 35.77 38.57
N GLY A 186 0.11 36.39 38.35
CA GLY A 186 1.41 35.85 38.75
C GLY A 186 1.80 36.31 40.15
N ASP A 187 2.48 35.46 40.92
CA ASP A 187 3.00 35.79 42.25
C ASP A 187 4.25 34.93 42.53
N ARG A 188 5.26 35.50 43.20
CA ARG A 188 6.48 34.79 43.61
C ARG A 188 6.21 33.64 44.61
N THR A 189 5.08 33.67 45.32
CA THR A 189 4.63 32.63 46.26
C THR A 189 3.88 31.47 45.58
N ASP A 190 3.41 31.65 44.34
CA ASP A 190 2.51 30.72 43.61
C ASP A 190 3.27 29.57 42.93
N GLY A 191 4.30 29.06 43.61
CA GLY A 191 5.38 28.19 43.11
C GLY A 191 5.04 27.28 41.93
N SER A 192 5.75 27.49 40.82
CA SER A 192 5.60 26.76 39.55
C SER A 192 4.28 26.95 38.80
N PHE A 193 4.03 28.19 38.32
CA PHE A 193 2.97 28.49 37.36
C PHE A 193 3.11 27.70 36.04
N LYS A 194 2.56 26.49 36.00
CA LYS A 194 2.38 25.66 34.80
C LYS A 194 0.90 25.60 34.46
N PHE A 195 0.55 25.72 33.18
CA PHE A 195 -0.81 25.52 32.71
C PHE A 195 -0.86 24.71 31.41
N LYS A 196 -1.96 23.99 31.23
CA LYS A 196 -2.26 23.19 30.04
C LYS A 196 -3.35 23.88 29.24
N ILE A 197 -3.21 23.90 27.93
CA ILE A 197 -4.25 24.26 26.96
C ILE A 197 -4.59 23.00 26.19
N GLU A 198 -5.86 22.61 26.15
CA GLU A 198 -6.36 21.46 25.39
C GLU A 198 -7.53 21.89 24.51
N ALA A 199 -7.55 21.48 23.24
CA ALA A 199 -8.69 21.68 22.35
C ALA A 199 -9.91 20.92 22.86
N ASN A 200 -11.07 21.58 22.89
CA ASN A 200 -12.31 20.93 23.30
C ASN A 200 -12.73 19.88 22.24
N PRO A 201 -12.97 18.60 22.62
CA PRO A 201 -13.15 17.50 21.66
C PRO A 201 -14.29 17.66 20.64
N LEU A 202 -15.25 18.55 20.92
CA LEU A 202 -16.43 18.81 20.09
C LEU A 202 -16.23 19.96 19.08
N GLY A 203 -15.11 20.69 19.14
CA GLY A 203 -14.90 21.91 18.36
C GLY A 203 -14.00 21.77 17.13
N GLY A 204 -13.13 20.75 17.08
CA GLY A 204 -12.17 20.56 15.96
C GLY A 204 -11.13 21.68 15.82
N THR A 205 -10.97 22.53 16.84
CA THR A 205 -10.17 23.76 16.80
C THR A 205 -8.73 23.52 17.20
N THR A 206 -7.82 23.79 16.29
CA THR A 206 -6.37 23.77 16.51
C THR A 206 -5.86 25.19 16.77
N PHE A 207 -4.62 25.31 17.24
CA PHE A 207 -3.87 26.56 17.29
C PHE A 207 -2.45 26.35 16.77
N ASP A 208 -1.80 27.42 16.30
CA ASP A 208 -0.40 27.43 15.83
C ASP A 208 0.43 28.53 16.51
N GLU A 209 -0.19 29.40 17.30
CA GLU A 209 0.44 30.59 17.87
C GLU A 209 -0.16 30.98 19.22
N LEU A 210 0.68 31.46 20.14
CA LEU A 210 0.30 32.03 21.43
C LEU A 210 0.99 33.39 21.63
N ARG A 211 0.26 34.36 22.20
CA ARG A 211 0.81 35.69 22.56
C ARG A 211 0.63 35.97 24.03
N PHE A 212 1.70 36.40 24.70
CA PHE A 212 1.72 36.83 26.10
C PHE A 212 1.94 38.32 26.19
N SER A 213 1.12 39.02 26.98
CA SER A 213 1.16 40.47 27.16
C SER A 213 0.81 40.85 28.59
N THR A 214 1.13 42.09 28.97
CA THR A 214 0.53 42.77 30.12
C THR A 214 -0.84 43.31 29.68
N LYS A 215 -1.89 43.27 30.52
CA LYS A 215 -3.24 43.69 30.07
C LYS A 215 -3.42 45.22 30.14
N PRO A 216 -4.09 45.91 29.18
CA PRO A 216 -4.83 45.42 28.00
C PRO A 216 -4.29 45.90 26.63
N TYR A 217 -4.66 45.17 25.56
CA TYR A 217 -4.56 45.60 24.15
C TYR A 217 -5.97 45.74 23.56
N ASP A 218 -6.33 46.94 23.13
CA ASP A 218 -7.52 47.22 22.31
C ASP A 218 -7.08 48.02 21.06
N SER A 219 -7.39 47.48 19.88
CA SER A 219 -7.29 48.03 18.50
C SER A 219 -6.46 49.32 18.26
N PRO A 220 -5.48 49.33 17.31
CA PRO A 220 -4.48 50.40 17.14
C PRO A 220 -4.98 51.73 16.49
N THR A 221 -6.21 52.17 16.77
CA THR A 221 -6.83 53.35 16.12
C THR A 221 -7.63 54.24 17.09
N ALA A 222 -7.02 54.65 18.22
CA ALA A 222 -7.56 55.69 19.11
C ALA A 222 -6.51 56.79 19.35
N ALA A 223 -6.95 58.06 19.33
CA ALA A 223 -6.06 59.21 19.34
C ALA A 223 -5.68 59.71 20.74
N TYR A 224 -4.50 60.33 20.79
CA TYR A 224 -3.80 60.86 21.97
C TYR A 224 -4.65 61.79 22.87
N LEU A 225 -4.63 61.57 24.19
CA LEU A 225 -5.06 62.54 25.20
C LEU A 225 -3.97 62.70 26.25
N ALA A 226 -3.49 63.93 26.44
CA ALA A 226 -2.39 64.24 27.36
C ALA A 226 -2.92 64.54 28.77
N ALA A 227 -2.54 63.70 29.74
CA ALA A 227 -2.72 63.89 31.18
C ALA A 227 -1.58 63.16 31.93
N PRO A 228 -1.26 63.50 33.20
CA PRO A 228 0.08 63.30 33.73
C PRO A 228 0.46 61.85 34.04
N PHE A 229 1.76 61.60 33.88
CA PHE A 229 2.50 60.36 34.11
C PHE A 229 1.95 59.48 35.24
N LYS A 230 1.57 58.25 34.89
CA LYS A 230 1.41 57.15 35.84
C LYS A 230 2.69 56.32 35.88
N ASP A 231 3.07 55.91 37.09
CA ASP A 231 4.20 55.01 37.30
C ASP A 231 3.80 53.59 36.87
N ASP A 232 4.57 53.01 35.96
CA ASP A 232 4.41 51.64 35.44
C ASP A 232 5.22 50.69 36.34
N GLY A 233 4.48 49.95 37.17
CA GLY A 233 5.05 48.97 38.09
C GLY A 233 5.11 47.56 37.54
N SER A 234 4.89 47.33 36.24
CA SER A 234 4.51 46.02 35.68
C SER A 234 5.48 45.47 34.63
N ASP A 235 6.67 45.05 35.06
CA ASP A 235 7.66 44.38 34.19
C ASP A 235 7.60 42.85 34.38
N TYR A 236 7.26 42.10 33.33
CA TYR A 236 7.24 40.64 33.40
C TYR A 236 8.61 40.05 33.05
N LEU A 237 9.06 39.09 33.85
CA LEU A 237 10.35 38.41 33.66
C LEU A 237 10.18 36.95 33.23
N VAL A 238 10.10 36.67 31.93
CA VAL A 238 10.04 35.28 31.43
C VAL A 238 11.44 34.65 31.54
N ARG A 239 11.64 33.70 32.48
CA ARG A 239 12.91 32.96 32.62
C ARG A 239 12.88 31.51 32.13
N ASN A 240 11.73 30.97 31.74
CA ASN A 240 11.61 29.63 31.14
C ASN A 240 10.35 29.56 30.28
N ILE A 241 10.38 28.74 29.23
CA ILE A 241 9.22 28.28 28.46
C ILE A 241 9.44 26.78 28.24
N GLU A 242 8.79 25.94 29.04
CA GLU A 242 8.81 24.50 28.81
C GLU A 242 7.66 24.13 27.88
N TYR A 243 7.98 23.68 26.67
CA TYR A 243 7.00 23.13 25.73
C TYR A 243 6.83 21.63 25.95
N GLN A 244 5.60 21.20 26.20
CA GLN A 244 5.19 19.81 26.03
C GLN A 244 3.91 19.76 25.20
N GLY A 245 4.07 19.75 23.88
CA GLY A 245 3.03 19.40 22.94
C GLY A 245 3.25 18.01 22.36
N THR A 246 2.18 17.39 21.90
CA THR A 246 2.23 16.13 21.15
C THR A 246 2.30 16.45 19.67
N GLU A 247 3.48 16.27 19.05
CA GLU A 247 3.57 16.07 17.59
C GLU A 247 2.56 14.99 17.18
N ASP A 248 1.77 15.24 16.15
CA ASP A 248 0.95 14.20 15.51
C ASP A 248 1.91 13.13 14.95
N PRO A 249 1.99 11.94 15.58
CA PRO A 249 3.05 11.00 15.29
C PRO A 249 2.93 10.52 13.84
N ILE A 250 4.08 10.35 13.20
CA ILE A 250 4.10 9.77 11.86
C ILE A 250 3.66 8.32 12.00
N SER A 251 2.68 7.91 11.22
CA SER A 251 2.19 6.54 11.18
C SER A 251 2.37 5.98 9.77
N LEU A 252 3.05 4.83 9.68
CA LEU A 252 3.28 4.11 8.42
C LEU A 252 2.44 2.83 8.40
N GLN A 253 1.67 2.63 7.33
CA GLN A 253 0.81 1.44 7.16
C GLN A 253 0.60 1.11 5.69
N PHE A 254 0.28 -0.15 5.37
CA PHE A 254 -0.16 -0.51 4.02
C PHE A 254 -1.46 0.22 3.66
N SER A 255 -1.63 0.55 2.38
CA SER A 255 -2.85 1.21 1.86
C SER A 255 -4.08 0.30 1.84
N ALA A 256 -3.87 -1.02 1.82
CA ALA A 256 -4.89 -2.05 1.76
C ALA A 256 -4.43 -3.29 2.57
N PRO A 257 -5.37 -4.12 3.05
CA PRO A 257 -5.05 -5.41 3.68
C PRO A 257 -4.60 -6.48 2.68
N THR A 258 -4.95 -6.32 1.40
CA THR A 258 -4.64 -7.27 0.33
C THR A 258 -4.13 -6.55 -0.92
N PHE A 259 -3.20 -7.20 -1.61
CA PHE A 259 -2.61 -6.79 -2.87
C PHE A 259 -2.57 -7.98 -3.84
N SER A 260 -2.33 -7.72 -5.13
CA SER A 260 -2.20 -8.79 -6.13
C SER A 260 -1.16 -8.45 -7.18
N VAL A 261 -0.41 -9.46 -7.61
CA VAL A 261 0.60 -9.40 -8.67
C VAL A 261 0.43 -10.62 -9.56
N ASN A 262 0.73 -10.51 -10.84
CA ASN A 262 0.93 -11.68 -11.69
C ASN A 262 2.29 -12.31 -11.36
N GLU A 263 2.44 -13.58 -11.65
CA GLU A 263 3.70 -14.33 -11.49
C GLU A 263 4.87 -13.74 -12.31
N ASP A 264 4.56 -13.10 -13.45
CA ASP A 264 5.52 -12.34 -14.27
C ASP A 264 6.05 -11.05 -13.59
N GLY A 265 5.67 -10.81 -12.33
CA GLY A 265 6.00 -9.64 -11.54
C GLY A 265 5.18 -8.38 -11.84
N THR A 266 4.25 -8.43 -12.80
CA THR A 266 3.40 -7.29 -13.17
C THR A 266 2.37 -6.99 -12.08
N PRO A 267 2.36 -5.79 -11.47
CA PRO A 267 1.39 -5.47 -10.42
C PRO A 267 -0.03 -5.34 -10.96
N VAL A 268 -0.95 -6.16 -10.43
CA VAL A 268 -2.40 -6.01 -10.65
C VAL A 268 -2.97 -4.96 -9.69
N ALA A 269 -2.56 -5.04 -8.42
CA ALA A 269 -2.79 -4.04 -7.39
C ALA A 269 -1.48 -3.83 -6.62
N ALA A 270 -0.76 -2.76 -6.96
CA ALA A 270 0.58 -2.50 -6.45
C ALA A 270 0.61 -2.38 -4.92
N VAL A 271 1.59 -3.03 -4.29
CA VAL A 271 1.85 -2.90 -2.85
C VAL A 271 2.26 -1.47 -2.56
N THR A 272 1.46 -0.72 -1.78
CA THR A 272 1.83 0.64 -1.38
C THR A 272 1.74 0.83 0.13
N VAL A 273 2.68 1.62 0.65
CA VAL A 273 2.72 2.09 2.04
C VAL A 273 2.32 3.56 2.05
N THR A 274 1.49 3.93 3.02
CA THR A 274 0.99 5.28 3.25
C THR A 274 1.65 5.88 4.49
N ARG A 275 1.81 7.21 4.47
CA ARG A 275 2.22 8.01 5.62
C ARG A 275 1.03 8.85 6.08
N THR A 276 0.68 8.78 7.35
CA THR A 276 -0.36 9.61 7.99
C THR A 276 0.19 10.31 9.24
N GLY A 277 -0.53 11.31 9.74
CA GLY A 277 -0.01 12.24 10.76
C GLY A 277 0.89 13.32 10.12
N SER A 278 1.93 13.74 10.83
CA SER A 278 2.82 14.81 10.37
C SER A 278 3.58 14.47 9.07
N SER A 279 3.64 15.42 8.13
CA SER A 279 4.53 15.38 6.96
C SER A 279 5.94 15.92 7.24
N VAL A 280 6.18 16.48 8.43
CA VAL A 280 7.48 17.03 8.85
C VAL A 280 8.40 15.91 9.37
N GLY A 281 9.66 15.94 8.95
CA GLY A 281 10.67 14.93 9.24
C GLY A 281 10.65 13.74 8.28
N THR A 282 11.73 12.96 8.27
CA THR A 282 11.81 11.70 7.51
C THR A 282 11.13 10.57 8.28
N ALA A 283 10.67 9.56 7.55
CA ALA A 283 10.16 8.32 8.12
C ALA A 283 10.50 7.12 7.22
N SER A 284 10.77 5.98 7.81
CA SER A 284 11.04 4.73 7.12
C SER A 284 10.53 3.53 7.91
N ALA A 285 10.37 2.41 7.21
CA ALA A 285 10.09 1.10 7.79
C ALA A 285 10.71 -0.01 6.92
N THR A 286 10.75 -1.23 7.44
CA THR A 286 11.10 -2.43 6.70
C THR A 286 9.83 -3.22 6.37
N VAL A 287 9.60 -3.52 5.10
CA VAL A 287 8.65 -4.55 4.65
C VAL A 287 9.37 -5.89 4.70
N ASN A 288 8.86 -6.81 5.50
CA ASN A 288 9.34 -8.19 5.60
C ASN A 288 8.32 -9.11 4.98
N LEU A 289 8.83 -10.14 4.31
CA LEU A 289 8.05 -11.10 3.55
C LEU A 289 8.22 -12.47 4.21
N THR A 290 7.11 -13.17 4.43
CA THR A 290 7.10 -14.52 5.00
C THR A 290 6.11 -15.39 4.25
N ASN A 291 6.41 -16.69 4.12
CA ASN A 291 5.60 -17.62 3.36
C ASN A 291 4.12 -17.56 3.77
N GLY A 292 3.23 -17.68 2.78
CA GLY A 292 1.81 -18.00 2.99
C GLY A 292 1.59 -19.42 2.48
N THR A 293 1.00 -19.55 1.30
CA THR A 293 1.13 -20.77 0.48
C THR A 293 2.44 -20.73 -0.31
N ALA A 294 2.78 -19.56 -0.87
CA ALA A 294 4.04 -19.27 -1.54
C ALA A 294 5.25 -19.44 -0.62
N THR A 295 6.32 -20.02 -1.16
CA THR A 295 7.57 -20.37 -0.51
C THR A 295 8.80 -19.75 -1.18
N ALA A 296 9.53 -18.90 -0.46
CA ALA A 296 10.84 -18.46 -0.93
C ALA A 296 11.89 -19.60 -0.84
N PRO A 297 12.77 -19.77 -1.85
CA PRO A 297 12.99 -18.90 -3.01
C PRO A 297 12.32 -19.39 -4.31
N GLY A 298 11.31 -20.27 -4.23
CA GLY A 298 10.64 -20.82 -5.41
C GLY A 298 9.92 -19.74 -6.20
N ASP A 299 8.98 -19.08 -5.56
CA ASP A 299 7.96 -18.22 -6.20
C ASP A 299 8.11 -16.74 -5.78
N TYR A 300 8.94 -16.43 -4.76
CA TYR A 300 9.36 -15.06 -4.44
C TYR A 300 10.71 -14.96 -3.70
N ASN A 301 11.34 -13.78 -3.73
CA ASN A 301 12.55 -13.48 -2.96
C ASN A 301 12.20 -12.87 -1.58
N ASN A 302 12.69 -13.47 -0.48
CA ASN A 302 12.40 -13.03 0.88
C ASN A 302 13.31 -11.91 1.45
N ALA A 303 14.10 -11.24 0.61
CA ALA A 303 14.92 -10.10 1.01
C ALA A 303 14.05 -8.96 1.60
N PRO A 304 14.33 -8.46 2.82
CA PRO A 304 13.58 -7.34 3.40
C PRO A 304 13.75 -6.04 2.59
N ILE A 305 12.64 -5.32 2.39
CA ILE A 305 12.60 -4.12 1.54
C ILE A 305 12.43 -2.87 2.40
N SER A 306 13.23 -1.84 2.17
CA SER A 306 13.12 -0.56 2.88
C SER A 306 12.15 0.39 2.17
N VAL A 307 11.15 0.91 2.89
CA VAL A 307 10.33 2.03 2.44
C VAL A 307 10.80 3.32 3.12
N ASN A 308 10.97 4.38 2.34
CA ASN A 308 11.48 5.66 2.82
C ASN A 308 10.61 6.84 2.35
N PHE A 309 10.26 7.70 3.29
CA PHE A 309 9.59 8.99 3.10
C PHE A 309 10.55 10.11 3.50
N ALA A 310 10.82 11.02 2.58
CA ALA A 310 11.55 12.25 2.83
C ALA A 310 10.72 13.22 3.70
N ASN A 311 11.37 14.29 4.18
CA ASN A 311 10.67 15.42 4.78
C ASN A 311 9.73 16.07 3.76
N GLY A 312 8.45 16.23 4.11
CA GLY A 312 7.40 16.76 3.24
C GLY A 312 6.71 15.73 2.32
N ASP A 313 7.16 14.48 2.26
CA ASP A 313 6.48 13.45 1.47
C ASP A 313 5.08 13.15 2.03
N THR A 314 4.05 13.30 1.19
CA THR A 314 2.64 12.98 1.51
C THR A 314 2.04 11.90 0.62
N ALA A 315 2.62 11.64 -0.56
CA ALA A 315 2.18 10.59 -1.46
C ALA A 315 2.58 9.19 -0.95
N ALA A 316 1.75 8.19 -1.20
CA ALA A 316 2.06 6.80 -0.92
C ALA A 316 3.30 6.33 -1.71
N LYS A 317 4.09 5.41 -1.13
CA LYS A 317 5.25 4.81 -1.77
C LYS A 317 4.91 3.40 -2.25
N THR A 318 5.12 3.15 -3.53
CA THR A 318 5.01 1.81 -4.13
C THR A 318 6.23 0.96 -3.81
N ILE A 319 6.01 -0.30 -3.46
CA ILE A 319 7.03 -1.29 -3.13
C ILE A 319 6.98 -2.40 -4.17
N THR A 320 8.08 -2.63 -4.88
CA THR A 320 8.20 -3.77 -5.80
C THR A 320 8.62 -5.00 -5.02
N ILE A 321 7.77 -6.03 -5.01
CA ILE A 321 8.09 -7.35 -4.46
C ILE A 321 8.75 -8.18 -5.59
N PRO A 322 9.94 -8.78 -5.40
CA PRO A 322 10.54 -9.64 -6.41
C PRO A 322 9.85 -11.01 -6.40
N ILE A 323 9.00 -11.23 -7.39
CA ILE A 323 8.38 -12.52 -7.71
C ILE A 323 9.34 -13.33 -8.59
N VAL A 324 9.23 -14.64 -8.53
CA VAL A 324 9.95 -15.56 -9.41
C VAL A 324 8.91 -16.18 -10.36
N ASP A 325 9.17 -16.04 -11.65
CA ASP A 325 8.34 -16.50 -12.76
C ASP A 325 8.93 -17.83 -13.26
N ASP A 326 8.14 -18.92 -13.33
CA ASP A 326 8.65 -20.23 -13.80
C ASP A 326 7.85 -20.91 -14.93
N THR A 327 7.43 -22.18 -14.79
CA THR A 327 6.64 -22.97 -15.76
C THR A 327 5.66 -23.95 -15.07
N ALA A 328 5.51 -23.88 -13.74
CA ALA A 328 4.75 -24.80 -12.92
C ALA A 328 3.31 -24.33 -12.70
N VAL A 329 2.34 -25.23 -12.85
CA VAL A 329 0.92 -24.91 -12.61
C VAL A 329 0.60 -25.15 -11.14
N GLU A 330 0.68 -24.10 -10.33
CA GLU A 330 0.54 -24.17 -8.87
C GLU A 330 -0.79 -23.57 -8.36
N GLY A 331 -1.44 -22.72 -9.16
CA GLY A 331 -2.62 -21.95 -8.82
C GLY A 331 -2.32 -20.67 -8.03
N ASN A 332 -3.34 -19.88 -7.73
CA ASN A 332 -3.13 -18.61 -7.02
C ASN A 332 -2.58 -18.81 -5.61
N GLU A 333 -1.50 -18.10 -5.33
CA GLU A 333 -0.65 -18.27 -4.16
C GLU A 333 -0.64 -17.01 -3.27
N THR A 334 -0.06 -17.10 -2.07
CA THR A 334 -0.06 -16.00 -1.08
C THR A 334 1.27 -15.80 -0.35
N VAL A 335 1.70 -14.54 -0.22
CA VAL A 335 2.84 -14.09 0.61
C VAL A 335 2.34 -13.16 1.71
N ASN A 336 2.78 -13.39 2.95
CA ASN A 336 2.46 -12.54 4.09
C ASN A 336 3.46 -11.37 4.22
N LEU A 337 2.94 -10.15 4.27
CA LEU A 337 3.71 -8.90 4.38
C LEU A 337 3.57 -8.29 5.78
N SER A 338 4.66 -7.79 6.34
CA SER A 338 4.65 -7.07 7.62
C SER A 338 5.60 -5.87 7.62
N LEU A 339 5.12 -4.74 8.13
CA LEU A 339 5.96 -3.58 8.44
C LEU A 339 6.62 -3.77 9.81
N THR A 340 7.93 -3.55 9.90
CA THR A 340 8.68 -3.50 11.16
C THR A 340 9.67 -2.34 11.15
N ASN A 341 10.37 -2.14 12.27
CA ASN A 341 11.46 -1.16 12.42
C ASN A 341 11.10 0.27 11.94
N PRO A 342 10.00 0.89 12.41
CA PRO A 342 9.70 2.28 12.10
C PRO A 342 10.81 3.20 12.65
N THR A 343 11.46 3.98 11.79
CA THR A 343 12.50 4.96 12.18
C THR A 343 12.33 6.27 11.44
N GLY A 344 12.92 7.36 11.94
CA GLY A 344 12.80 8.69 11.33
C GLY A 344 13.41 9.78 12.21
N THR A 345 13.37 11.03 11.75
CA THR A 345 13.79 12.20 12.57
C THR A 345 12.75 12.58 13.63
N SER A 346 11.49 12.22 13.41
CA SER A 346 10.36 12.46 14.31
C SER A 346 9.88 11.14 14.92
N ARG A 347 8.91 11.16 15.84
CA ARG A 347 8.32 9.93 16.37
C ARG A 347 7.52 9.21 15.27
N VAL A 348 8.10 8.15 14.71
CA VAL A 348 7.44 7.23 13.78
C VAL A 348 6.85 6.03 14.51
N THR A 349 5.68 5.59 14.07
CA THR A 349 4.94 4.42 14.55
C THR A 349 4.37 3.66 13.36
N LEU A 350 3.92 2.42 13.59
CA LEU A 350 3.14 1.68 12.60
C LEU A 350 1.65 1.94 12.84
N GLY A 351 0.89 2.05 11.76
CA GLY A 351 -0.56 2.19 11.81
C GLY A 351 -1.27 0.86 12.06
N THR A 352 -2.60 0.88 11.99
CA THR A 352 -3.42 -0.33 12.25
C THR A 352 -3.29 -1.37 11.13
N GLN A 353 -3.03 -0.93 9.89
CA GLN A 353 -2.75 -1.81 8.75
C GLN A 353 -1.23 -2.07 8.62
N SER A 354 -0.62 -2.62 9.67
CA SER A 354 0.82 -2.94 9.71
C SER A 354 1.18 -4.27 9.02
N THR A 355 0.19 -5.08 8.67
CA THR A 355 0.32 -6.32 7.89
C THR A 355 -0.57 -6.29 6.65
N ALA A 356 -0.25 -7.09 5.65
CA ALA A 356 -1.06 -7.31 4.45
C ALA A 356 -0.76 -8.69 3.84
N THR A 357 -1.61 -9.16 2.93
CA THR A 357 -1.34 -10.36 2.12
C THR A 357 -1.19 -9.95 0.66
N LEU A 358 -0.13 -10.42 0.00
CA LEU A 358 0.03 -10.34 -1.44
C LEU A 358 -0.44 -11.66 -2.05
N ASN A 359 -1.38 -11.60 -2.98
CA ASN A 359 -1.73 -12.76 -3.82
C ASN A 359 -0.82 -12.76 -5.06
N ILE A 360 -0.23 -13.91 -5.38
CA ILE A 360 0.44 -14.16 -6.65
C ILE A 360 -0.57 -14.89 -7.55
N ALA A 361 -0.78 -14.39 -8.75
CA ALA A 361 -1.67 -14.99 -9.73
C ALA A 361 -0.84 -15.78 -10.76
N ASP A 362 -0.93 -17.11 -10.64
CA ASP A 362 -0.32 -18.10 -11.54
C ASP A 362 -0.64 -17.77 -13.01
N ASN A 363 0.43 -17.66 -13.82
CA ASN A 363 0.34 -17.33 -15.24
C ASN A 363 0.44 -18.55 -16.17
N ASP A 364 0.76 -19.71 -15.60
CA ASP A 364 1.19 -20.92 -16.27
C ASP A 364 0.07 -21.86 -16.63
N SER A 365 0.32 -22.71 -17.62
CA SER A 365 -0.67 -23.73 -18.01
C SER A 365 -0.05 -24.92 -18.73
N THR A 366 -0.73 -26.06 -18.70
CA THR A 366 -0.38 -27.29 -19.42
C THR A 366 -1.39 -27.58 -20.53
N LEU A 367 -0.90 -28.02 -21.70
CA LEU A 367 -1.72 -28.54 -22.81
C LEU A 367 -1.59 -30.06 -22.91
N GLN A 368 -2.73 -30.76 -22.98
CA GLN A 368 -2.78 -32.23 -23.05
C GLN A 368 -4.00 -32.72 -23.83
N PHE A 369 -3.99 -33.96 -24.34
CA PHE A 369 -5.19 -34.54 -24.95
C PHE A 369 -6.28 -34.78 -23.89
N SER A 370 -7.55 -34.60 -24.26
CA SER A 370 -8.69 -34.83 -23.36
C SER A 370 -8.90 -36.31 -23.00
N ALA A 371 -8.33 -37.22 -23.79
CA ALA A 371 -8.45 -38.66 -23.63
C ALA A 371 -7.20 -39.35 -24.22
N PRO A 372 -6.82 -40.55 -23.72
CA PRO A 372 -5.76 -41.36 -24.32
C PRO A 372 -6.18 -41.99 -25.65
N THR A 373 -7.49 -42.09 -25.92
CA THR A 373 -8.03 -42.66 -27.14
C THR A 373 -9.17 -41.82 -27.71
N PHE A 374 -9.19 -41.71 -29.05
CA PHE A 374 -10.27 -41.13 -29.84
C PHE A 374 -10.75 -42.20 -30.83
N ASN A 375 -11.98 -42.06 -31.35
CA ASN A 375 -12.54 -43.00 -32.32
C ASN A 375 -13.27 -42.22 -33.41
N VAL A 376 -13.20 -42.73 -34.64
CA VAL A 376 -13.96 -42.26 -35.80
C VAL A 376 -14.41 -43.47 -36.60
N ASN A 377 -15.59 -43.41 -37.21
CA ASN A 377 -16.00 -44.40 -38.19
C ASN A 377 -15.51 -43.96 -39.57
N GLU A 378 -15.16 -44.91 -40.43
CA GLU A 378 -14.86 -44.64 -41.84
C GLU A 378 -16.14 -44.53 -42.72
N ASP A 379 -17.29 -44.22 -42.11
CA ASP A 379 -18.63 -44.26 -42.74
C ASP A 379 -18.94 -43.07 -43.68
N GLY A 380 -17.94 -42.58 -44.42
CA GLY A 380 -17.98 -41.33 -45.16
C GLY A 380 -17.66 -40.10 -44.31
N THR A 381 -17.33 -40.29 -43.03
CA THR A 381 -16.89 -39.22 -42.12
C THR A 381 -15.50 -38.71 -42.52
N THR A 382 -15.44 -37.49 -43.06
CA THR A 382 -14.20 -36.92 -43.64
C THR A 382 -13.14 -36.48 -42.62
N SER A 383 -13.46 -36.46 -41.32
CA SER A 383 -12.49 -36.08 -40.29
C SER A 383 -12.85 -36.55 -38.88
N ALA A 384 -11.83 -36.95 -38.11
CA ALA A 384 -11.94 -37.27 -36.70
C ALA A 384 -11.74 -36.03 -35.81
N ALA A 385 -12.59 -35.88 -34.80
CA ALA A 385 -12.46 -34.82 -33.79
C ALA A 385 -11.51 -35.25 -32.66
N VAL A 386 -10.44 -34.49 -32.46
CA VAL A 386 -9.47 -34.68 -31.36
C VAL A 386 -9.48 -33.45 -30.48
N THR A 387 -9.72 -33.62 -29.18
CA THR A 387 -9.82 -32.51 -28.22
C THR A 387 -8.55 -32.41 -27.37
N VAL A 388 -8.03 -31.20 -27.27
CA VAL A 388 -6.92 -30.81 -26.41
C VAL A 388 -7.49 -29.91 -25.30
N THR A 389 -7.07 -30.15 -24.06
CA THR A 389 -7.45 -29.39 -22.87
C THR A 389 -6.26 -28.55 -22.40
N ARG A 390 -6.57 -27.36 -21.89
CA ARG A 390 -5.65 -26.48 -21.17
C ARG A 390 -6.01 -26.50 -19.69
N THR A 391 -5.03 -26.78 -18.84
CA THR A 391 -5.17 -26.79 -17.38
C THR A 391 -4.25 -25.75 -16.77
N GLY A 392 -4.72 -25.00 -15.77
CA GLY A 392 -4.00 -23.86 -15.19
C GLY A 392 -4.58 -22.52 -15.67
N SER A 393 -3.73 -21.51 -15.75
CA SER A 393 -4.07 -20.15 -16.16
C SER A 393 -4.61 -20.08 -17.60
N THR A 394 -5.52 -19.13 -17.83
CA THR A 394 -6.12 -18.84 -19.15
C THR A 394 -5.97 -17.38 -19.57
N THR A 395 -5.17 -16.61 -18.83
CA THR A 395 -4.98 -15.16 -19.00
C THR A 395 -4.16 -14.79 -20.24
N GLY A 396 -3.16 -15.61 -20.59
CA GLY A 396 -2.39 -15.52 -21.83
C GLY A 396 -2.93 -16.41 -22.95
N ALA A 397 -2.51 -16.17 -24.19
CA ALA A 397 -2.73 -17.08 -25.31
C ALA A 397 -1.72 -18.25 -25.27
N ALA A 398 -2.12 -19.43 -25.74
CA ALA A 398 -1.25 -20.61 -25.77
C ALA A 398 -1.44 -21.41 -27.08
N SER A 399 -0.45 -22.21 -27.47
CA SER A 399 -0.55 -23.10 -28.62
C SER A 399 0.32 -24.34 -28.49
N ALA A 400 0.02 -25.35 -29.31
CA ALA A 400 0.84 -26.54 -29.54
C ALA A 400 0.56 -27.08 -30.96
N THR A 401 1.26 -28.14 -31.33
CA THR A 401 1.03 -28.89 -32.58
C THR A 401 0.69 -30.34 -32.26
N VAL A 402 -0.40 -30.86 -32.83
CA VAL A 402 -0.70 -32.29 -32.89
C VAL A 402 0.07 -32.88 -34.07
N ASN A 403 1.06 -33.72 -33.78
CA ASN A 403 1.84 -34.46 -34.76
C ASN A 403 1.28 -35.89 -34.86
N LEU A 404 1.20 -36.40 -36.08
CA LEU A 404 0.63 -37.70 -36.38
C LEU A 404 1.74 -38.65 -36.85
N THR A 405 1.66 -39.92 -36.48
CA THR A 405 2.49 -41.00 -37.04
C THR A 405 1.65 -42.25 -37.25
N ASN A 406 2.03 -43.06 -38.24
CA ASN A 406 1.34 -44.31 -38.55
C ASN A 406 1.27 -45.21 -37.30
N GLY A 407 0.14 -45.88 -37.09
CA GLY A 407 -0.01 -47.02 -36.20
C GLY A 407 -0.10 -48.28 -37.06
N THR A 408 -1.28 -48.90 -37.10
CA THR A 408 -1.64 -49.81 -38.20
C THR A 408 -2.08 -49.02 -39.44
N ALA A 409 -2.78 -47.89 -39.25
CA ALA A 409 -3.14 -46.98 -40.33
C ALA A 409 -1.90 -46.26 -40.89
N THR A 410 -1.88 -46.10 -42.20
CA THR A 410 -0.83 -45.54 -43.03
C THR A 410 -1.32 -44.37 -43.91
N ALA A 411 -0.71 -43.20 -43.74
CA ALA A 411 -0.93 -42.11 -44.68
C ALA A 411 -0.24 -42.36 -46.04
N PRO A 412 -0.85 -42.01 -47.18
CA PRO A 412 -2.12 -41.29 -47.33
C PRO A 412 -3.34 -42.19 -47.58
N GLY A 413 -3.27 -43.49 -47.26
CA GLY A 413 -4.35 -44.46 -47.49
C GLY A 413 -5.59 -44.09 -46.69
N ASP A 414 -5.43 -43.95 -45.37
CA ASP A 414 -6.56 -43.97 -44.42
C ASP A 414 -6.65 -42.63 -43.66
N TYR A 415 -5.57 -41.82 -43.68
CA TYR A 415 -5.57 -40.47 -43.10
C TYR A 415 -4.53 -39.53 -43.74
N SER A 416 -4.68 -38.22 -43.52
CA SER A 416 -3.67 -37.23 -43.94
C SER A 416 -2.62 -36.99 -42.85
N ASN A 417 -1.36 -37.36 -43.12
CA ASN A 417 -0.24 -37.06 -42.23
C ASN A 417 0.27 -35.60 -42.39
N THR A 418 -0.55 -34.65 -41.98
CA THR A 418 -0.19 -33.22 -41.85
C THR A 418 -0.27 -32.83 -40.39
N ALA A 419 0.78 -32.22 -39.83
CA ALA A 419 0.77 -31.73 -38.46
C ALA A 419 -0.22 -30.57 -38.27
N ILE A 420 -1.01 -30.61 -37.20
CA ILE A 420 -2.16 -29.71 -37.01
C ILE A 420 -1.90 -28.76 -35.84
N PRO A 421 -1.87 -27.43 -36.06
CA PRO A 421 -1.73 -26.47 -34.97
C PRO A 421 -3.02 -26.38 -34.14
N VAL A 422 -2.88 -26.36 -32.82
CA VAL A 422 -3.96 -26.05 -31.88
C VAL A 422 -3.66 -24.73 -31.18
N ASN A 423 -4.56 -23.76 -31.28
CA ASN A 423 -4.38 -22.40 -30.76
C ASN A 423 -5.48 -22.06 -29.76
N PHE A 424 -5.09 -21.70 -28.54
CA PHE A 424 -5.94 -21.22 -27.46
C PHE A 424 -5.81 -19.70 -27.36
N ALA A 425 -6.92 -18.98 -27.52
CA ALA A 425 -7.00 -17.57 -27.19
C ALA A 425 -7.13 -17.38 -25.67
N ILE A 426 -7.10 -16.12 -25.23
CA ILE A 426 -7.35 -15.74 -23.84
C ILE A 426 -8.74 -16.24 -23.43
N GLY A 427 -8.83 -16.93 -22.29
CA GLY A 427 -10.04 -17.54 -21.75
C GLY A 427 -10.41 -18.92 -22.31
N ASP A 428 -9.71 -19.44 -23.33
CA ASP A 428 -9.96 -20.80 -23.83
C ASP A 428 -9.35 -21.86 -22.91
N SER A 429 -10.18 -22.82 -22.47
CA SER A 429 -9.77 -24.02 -21.71
C SER A 429 -9.80 -25.32 -22.52
N THR A 430 -10.46 -25.35 -23.68
CA THR A 430 -10.51 -26.51 -24.58
C THR A 430 -10.46 -26.09 -26.04
N LYS A 431 -9.86 -26.94 -26.89
CA LYS A 431 -9.91 -26.83 -28.35
C LYS A 431 -10.07 -28.19 -28.99
N THR A 432 -10.90 -28.27 -30.02
CA THR A 432 -11.01 -29.45 -30.88
C THR A 432 -10.35 -29.17 -32.21
N VAL A 433 -9.46 -30.06 -32.64
CA VAL A 433 -8.86 -30.09 -33.97
C VAL A 433 -9.42 -31.28 -34.76
N THR A 434 -9.36 -31.21 -36.08
CA THR A 434 -9.91 -32.22 -36.98
C THR A 434 -8.82 -32.90 -37.79
N ILE A 435 -8.64 -34.21 -37.61
CA ILE A 435 -7.72 -35.03 -38.41
C ILE A 435 -8.46 -35.49 -39.67
N PRO A 436 -8.01 -35.19 -40.90
CA PRO A 436 -8.65 -35.68 -42.12
C PRO A 436 -8.53 -37.20 -42.23
N ILE A 437 -9.66 -37.85 -42.42
CA ILE A 437 -9.79 -39.29 -42.65
C ILE A 437 -10.09 -39.52 -44.13
N VAL A 438 -9.52 -40.58 -44.68
CA VAL A 438 -9.81 -41.05 -46.02
C VAL A 438 -10.74 -42.25 -45.88
N ASN A 439 -11.77 -42.31 -46.72
CA ASN A 439 -12.68 -43.44 -46.84
C ASN A 439 -12.32 -44.17 -48.13
N ASP A 440 -12.14 -45.49 -48.09
CA ASP A 440 -12.01 -46.29 -49.32
C ASP A 440 -13.07 -47.40 -49.53
N THR A 441 -12.66 -48.63 -49.86
CA THR A 441 -13.51 -49.81 -50.11
C THR A 441 -12.83 -51.13 -49.70
N LEU A 442 -11.67 -51.06 -49.01
CA LEU A 442 -10.93 -52.21 -48.52
C LEU A 442 -11.55 -52.67 -47.19
N VAL A 443 -11.30 -53.93 -46.80
CA VAL A 443 -11.75 -54.47 -45.52
C VAL A 443 -10.51 -54.74 -44.67
N GLU A 444 -10.28 -53.86 -43.70
CA GLU A 444 -9.02 -53.71 -42.97
C GLU A 444 -9.20 -53.87 -41.45
N GLY A 445 -10.42 -53.67 -40.95
CA GLY A 445 -10.78 -53.72 -39.54
C GLY A 445 -10.45 -52.43 -38.80
N THR A 446 -10.46 -52.46 -37.46
CA THR A 446 -10.18 -51.24 -36.69
C THR A 446 -8.69 -50.92 -36.71
N GLU A 447 -8.36 -49.78 -37.30
CA GLU A 447 -7.00 -49.29 -37.49
C GLU A 447 -6.62 -48.18 -36.51
N THR A 448 -5.34 -47.80 -36.46
CA THR A 448 -4.81 -46.86 -35.45
C THR A 448 -3.85 -45.82 -36.04
N VAL A 449 -4.02 -44.55 -35.63
CA VAL A 449 -3.08 -43.44 -35.85
C VAL A 449 -2.54 -42.97 -34.50
N ASN A 450 -1.22 -42.80 -34.39
CA ASN A 450 -0.56 -42.32 -33.18
C ASN A 450 -0.48 -40.78 -33.18
N LEU A 451 -0.90 -40.16 -32.07
CA LEU A 451 -0.94 -38.71 -31.90
C LEU A 451 0.02 -38.28 -30.80
N THR A 452 0.75 -37.18 -31.03
CA THR A 452 1.68 -36.59 -30.04
C THR A 452 1.60 -35.07 -30.04
N LEU A 453 1.52 -34.46 -28.85
CA LEU A 453 1.61 -33.00 -28.71
C LEU A 453 3.08 -32.56 -28.67
N GLY A 454 3.41 -31.52 -29.43
CA GLY A 454 4.75 -30.93 -29.48
C GLY A 454 4.72 -29.44 -29.77
N SER A 455 5.90 -28.81 -29.75
CA SER A 455 6.08 -27.37 -30.02
C SER A 455 5.11 -26.45 -29.26
N PRO A 456 5.02 -26.55 -27.92
CA PRO A 456 4.17 -25.66 -27.13
C PRO A 456 4.68 -24.21 -27.16
N THR A 457 3.80 -23.25 -26.88
CA THR A 457 4.12 -21.84 -26.65
C THR A 457 3.05 -21.24 -25.74
N GLY A 458 3.44 -20.44 -24.74
CA GLY A 458 2.51 -19.90 -23.72
C GLY A 458 1.89 -20.94 -22.79
N ALA A 459 2.47 -22.14 -22.75
CA ALA A 459 2.10 -23.28 -21.93
C ALA A 459 3.22 -24.34 -21.97
N THR A 460 3.18 -25.31 -21.08
CA THR A 460 3.96 -26.56 -21.13
C THR A 460 3.09 -27.72 -21.67
N ILE A 461 3.70 -28.88 -21.91
CA ILE A 461 2.98 -30.10 -22.32
C ILE A 461 2.68 -30.95 -21.08
N GLY A 462 1.40 -31.28 -20.87
CA GLY A 462 0.92 -32.08 -19.74
C GLY A 462 1.23 -33.57 -19.86
N THR A 463 0.71 -34.38 -18.93
CA THR A 463 1.03 -35.81 -18.84
C THR A 463 0.37 -36.65 -19.93
N GLN A 464 -0.85 -36.30 -20.36
CA GLN A 464 -1.53 -36.94 -21.50
C GLN A 464 -1.06 -36.30 -22.82
N ASN A 465 0.25 -36.41 -23.10
CA ASN A 465 0.89 -35.83 -24.28
C ASN A 465 0.85 -36.71 -25.54
N THR A 466 0.43 -37.97 -25.40
CA THR A 466 0.14 -38.89 -26.50
C THR A 466 -1.31 -39.35 -26.46
N ALA A 467 -1.83 -39.76 -27.62
CA ALA A 467 -3.12 -40.43 -27.74
C ALA A 467 -3.14 -41.34 -28.98
N THR A 468 -4.10 -42.26 -29.07
CA THR A 468 -4.35 -43.06 -30.27
C THR A 468 -5.72 -42.71 -30.84
N LEU A 469 -5.80 -42.43 -32.14
CA LEU A 469 -7.06 -42.37 -32.87
C LEU A 469 -7.33 -43.73 -33.51
N ASN A 470 -8.46 -44.34 -33.18
CA ASN A 470 -8.95 -45.54 -33.83
C ASN A 470 -9.82 -45.15 -35.03
N ILE A 471 -9.54 -45.72 -36.20
CA ILE A 471 -10.38 -45.63 -37.40
C ILE A 471 -11.16 -46.94 -37.50
N VAL A 472 -12.48 -46.88 -37.45
CA VAL A 472 -13.36 -48.06 -37.48
C VAL A 472 -13.87 -48.23 -38.91
N ASP A 473 -13.22 -49.14 -39.63
CA ASP A 473 -13.64 -49.68 -40.93
C ASP A 473 -15.15 -50.01 -40.94
N ASN A 474 -15.83 -49.53 -41.98
CA ASN A 474 -17.26 -49.68 -42.24
C ASN A 474 -17.57 -50.66 -43.39
N ASP A 475 -16.55 -51.14 -44.09
CA ASP A 475 -16.68 -51.97 -45.27
C ASP A 475 -16.86 -53.45 -44.95
N THR A 476 -17.51 -54.16 -45.87
CA THR A 476 -17.85 -55.56 -45.69
C THR A 476 -17.67 -56.35 -46.97
N LEU A 477 -17.18 -57.58 -46.85
CA LEU A 477 -17.04 -58.48 -47.98
C LEU A 477 -18.41 -58.74 -48.64
N PRO A 478 -18.53 -58.64 -49.98
CA PRO A 478 -19.76 -58.96 -50.69
C PRO A 478 -20.24 -60.39 -50.36
N PRO A 479 -21.56 -60.61 -50.22
CA PRO A 479 -22.10 -61.92 -49.87
C PRO A 479 -21.65 -62.98 -50.88
N SER A 480 -21.24 -64.15 -50.38
CA SER A 480 -20.85 -65.30 -51.20
C SER A 480 -22.03 -66.24 -51.41
N ALA A 481 -22.26 -66.68 -52.66
CA ALA A 481 -23.28 -67.65 -52.99
C ALA A 481 -22.68 -68.88 -53.70
N LEU A 482 -23.22 -70.07 -53.40
CA LEU A 482 -22.92 -71.32 -54.09
C LEU A 482 -24.12 -71.70 -54.95
N GLN A 483 -23.90 -71.93 -56.24
CA GLN A 483 -24.94 -72.30 -57.19
C GLN A 483 -24.42 -73.35 -58.19
N PHE A 484 -25.30 -74.20 -58.72
CA PHE A 484 -24.95 -75.08 -59.83
C PHE A 484 -24.60 -74.26 -61.09
N SER A 485 -23.65 -74.75 -61.89
CA SER A 485 -23.24 -74.11 -63.15
C SER A 485 -24.33 -74.15 -64.25
N ALA A 486 -25.33 -75.01 -64.09
CA ALA A 486 -26.46 -75.18 -64.99
C ALA A 486 -27.70 -75.59 -64.18
N PRO A 487 -28.92 -75.26 -64.62
CA PRO A 487 -30.17 -75.70 -63.97
C PRO A 487 -30.47 -77.19 -64.20
N THR A 488 -29.83 -77.81 -65.20
CA THR A 488 -30.00 -79.21 -65.58
C THR A 488 -28.64 -79.81 -65.96
N PHE A 489 -28.46 -81.09 -65.64
CA PHE A 489 -27.32 -81.90 -66.08
C PHE A 489 -27.88 -83.21 -66.66
N SER A 490 -27.24 -83.73 -67.71
CA SER A 490 -27.69 -84.94 -68.40
C SER A 490 -26.52 -85.88 -68.66
N VAL A 491 -26.73 -87.17 -68.44
CA VAL A 491 -25.79 -88.26 -68.72
C VAL A 491 -26.59 -89.46 -69.25
N ASN A 492 -25.95 -90.33 -70.03
CA ASN A 492 -26.56 -91.59 -70.46
C ASN A 492 -26.39 -92.66 -69.37
N GLU A 493 -27.37 -93.56 -69.25
CA GLU A 493 -27.27 -94.77 -68.42
C GLU A 493 -26.45 -95.89 -69.10
N ASP A 494 -25.39 -95.53 -69.82
CA ASP A 494 -24.48 -96.46 -70.53
C ASP A 494 -23.24 -96.86 -69.69
N GLY A 495 -23.22 -96.45 -68.42
CA GLY A 495 -22.10 -96.67 -67.50
C GLY A 495 -21.02 -95.58 -67.56
N THR A 496 -21.14 -94.59 -68.44
CA THR A 496 -20.25 -93.41 -68.46
C THR A 496 -20.58 -92.48 -67.28
N PRO A 497 -19.64 -92.22 -66.35
CA PRO A 497 -19.88 -91.26 -65.28
C PRO A 497 -20.12 -89.84 -65.82
N ILE A 498 -20.97 -89.07 -65.16
CA ILE A 498 -21.09 -87.64 -65.46
C ILE A 498 -19.74 -86.95 -65.20
N ALA A 499 -19.22 -86.23 -66.20
CA ALA A 499 -17.87 -85.67 -66.15
C ALA A 499 -17.66 -84.69 -64.98
N ALA A 500 -18.69 -83.88 -64.64
CA ALA A 500 -18.81 -83.15 -63.38
C ALA A 500 -20.22 -82.55 -63.21
N VAL A 501 -20.81 -82.68 -62.01
CA VAL A 501 -21.83 -81.73 -61.54
C VAL A 501 -21.09 -80.55 -60.91
N ARG A 502 -20.95 -79.44 -61.65
CA ARG A 502 -20.12 -78.32 -61.21
C ARG A 502 -20.93 -77.33 -60.37
N VAL A 503 -20.53 -77.14 -59.13
CA VAL A 503 -20.92 -75.99 -58.30
C VAL A 503 -19.96 -74.82 -58.61
N THR A 504 -20.50 -73.61 -58.62
CA THR A 504 -19.77 -72.36 -58.80
C THR A 504 -20.00 -71.45 -57.60
N ARG A 505 -18.94 -70.77 -57.16
CA ARG A 505 -19.01 -69.70 -56.18
C ARG A 505 -19.15 -68.36 -56.91
N THR A 506 -20.04 -67.52 -56.45
CA THR A 506 -20.22 -66.13 -56.90
C THR A 506 -20.19 -65.17 -55.70
N GLY A 507 -19.97 -63.89 -55.95
CA GLY A 507 -19.72 -62.89 -54.89
C GLY A 507 -18.26 -62.91 -54.41
N SER A 508 -18.02 -62.64 -53.13
CA SER A 508 -16.66 -62.66 -52.57
C SER A 508 -15.99 -64.03 -52.72
N GLY A 509 -14.68 -64.03 -52.98
CA GLY A 509 -13.83 -65.23 -52.99
C GLY A 509 -13.20 -65.58 -51.64
N ALA A 510 -13.32 -64.72 -50.63
CA ALA A 510 -12.60 -64.85 -49.36
C ALA A 510 -13.27 -65.81 -48.36
N GLY A 511 -12.47 -66.49 -47.54
CA GLY A 511 -12.95 -67.46 -46.55
C GLY A 511 -13.43 -68.79 -47.14
N ALA A 512 -13.56 -69.81 -46.29
CA ALA A 512 -14.09 -71.11 -46.68
C ALA A 512 -15.63 -71.08 -46.80
N VAL A 513 -16.16 -71.69 -47.86
CA VAL A 513 -17.60 -71.90 -48.05
C VAL A 513 -17.85 -73.38 -48.34
N SER A 514 -18.95 -73.92 -47.83
CA SER A 514 -19.39 -75.29 -48.09
C SER A 514 -20.91 -75.35 -48.24
N ALA A 515 -21.37 -76.36 -48.96
CA ALA A 515 -22.78 -76.72 -49.06
C ALA A 515 -22.87 -78.24 -49.20
N THR A 516 -23.87 -78.85 -48.57
CA THR A 516 -24.19 -80.27 -48.78
C THR A 516 -25.10 -80.40 -50.00
N VAL A 517 -24.68 -81.18 -51.00
CA VAL A 517 -25.55 -81.59 -52.09
C VAL A 517 -26.36 -82.78 -51.60
N ASN A 518 -27.65 -82.57 -51.36
CA ASN A 518 -28.58 -83.66 -51.06
C ASN A 518 -29.20 -84.16 -52.36
N LEU A 519 -29.11 -85.47 -52.63
CA LEU A 519 -29.83 -86.09 -53.73
C LEU A 519 -31.24 -86.47 -53.26
N THR A 520 -32.24 -86.21 -54.09
CA THR A 520 -33.65 -86.53 -53.83
C THR A 520 -34.27 -87.18 -55.06
N ASP A 521 -35.06 -88.22 -54.85
CA ASP A 521 -35.72 -88.95 -55.94
C ASP A 521 -36.60 -88.01 -56.79
N GLY A 522 -36.57 -88.23 -58.09
CA GLY A 522 -37.40 -87.55 -59.09
C GLY A 522 -38.18 -88.58 -59.91
N THR A 523 -37.95 -88.61 -61.22
CA THR A 523 -38.29 -89.78 -62.05
C THR A 523 -37.27 -90.92 -61.89
N ALA A 524 -36.06 -90.59 -61.44
CA ALA A 524 -35.01 -91.52 -61.04
C ALA A 524 -35.03 -91.71 -59.51
N THR A 525 -34.72 -92.91 -59.03
CA THR A 525 -34.87 -93.36 -57.64
C THR A 525 -33.65 -94.11 -57.11
N ALA A 526 -33.25 -93.84 -55.87
CA ALA A 526 -32.17 -94.59 -55.22
C ALA A 526 -32.68 -95.90 -54.58
N PRO A 527 -31.90 -97.02 -54.60
CA PRO A 527 -30.57 -97.19 -55.19
C PRO A 527 -30.59 -97.69 -56.64
N GLY A 528 -31.74 -97.66 -57.32
CA GLY A 528 -31.93 -98.29 -58.64
C GLY A 528 -31.21 -97.54 -59.76
N ASP A 529 -31.47 -96.23 -59.84
CA ASP A 529 -30.99 -95.37 -60.93
C ASP A 529 -29.75 -94.55 -60.52
N TYR A 530 -29.55 -94.34 -59.21
CA TYR A 530 -28.36 -93.68 -58.66
C TYR A 530 -28.07 -94.11 -57.20
N THR A 531 -26.83 -93.95 -56.75
CA THR A 531 -26.39 -94.23 -55.37
C THR A 531 -26.29 -92.95 -54.54
N ASN A 532 -26.85 -92.95 -53.33
CA ASN A 532 -26.84 -91.78 -52.42
C ASN A 532 -25.71 -91.88 -51.38
N THR A 533 -24.46 -91.83 -51.85
CA THR A 533 -23.21 -91.95 -51.04
C THR A 533 -22.33 -90.74 -51.18
#